data_AF-A0A1S8T7Q6-F1
#
_entry.id   AF-A0A1S8T7Q6-F1
#
_cell.length_a   1.000
_cell.length_b   1.000
_cell.length_c   1.000
_cell.angle_alpha   90.00
_cell.angle_beta   90.00
_cell.angle_gamma   90.00
#
_symmetry.space_group_name_H-M   'P 1'
#
loop_
_entity.id
_entity.type
_entity.pdbx_description
1 polymer ?
#
loop_
_entity_poly.entity_id
_entity_poly.type
_entity_poly.pdbx_seq_one_letter_code
_entity_poly.pdbx_strand_id
1 'polypeptide(L)' 'MKNLKELILEVPSVEEAKIILDEGSKLNPGLWIDHSFYAGQAAQLIAREDRELDENIALVLGMLHDIWKKIWSNKHET' A
#
# COMPACT_ATOMS: atom_id res chain seq x y z
N MET A 1 20.76 -23.23 -2.70
CA MET A 1 20.02 -22.07 -3.24
C MET A 1 18.65 -22.09 -2.62
N LYS A 2 18.30 -21.09 -1.79
CA LYS A 2 16.94 -20.97 -1.27
C LYS A 2 16.01 -20.75 -2.46
N ASN A 3 14.89 -21.47 -2.48
CA ASN A 3 13.84 -21.31 -3.48
C ASN A 3 13.35 -19.86 -3.43
N LEU A 4 13.21 -19.19 -4.58
CA LEU A 4 12.68 -17.82 -4.62
C LEU A 4 11.26 -17.74 -4.01
N LYS A 5 10.52 -18.86 -4.01
CA LYS A 5 9.22 -19.03 -3.32
C LYS A 5 9.32 -19.11 -1.79
N GLU A 6 10.49 -19.18 -1.19
CA GLU A 6 10.67 -19.16 0.28
C GLU A 6 11.05 -17.76 0.80
N LEU A 7 11.38 -16.83 -0.09
CA LEU A 7 11.55 -15.42 0.26
C LEU A 7 10.20 -14.68 0.22
N ILE A 8 9.13 -15.34 0.68
CA ILE A 8 7.81 -14.73 0.78
C ILE A 8 7.91 -13.68 1.89
N LEU A 9 8.05 -12.43 1.47
CA LEU A 9 7.50 -11.32 2.21
C LEU A 9 6.02 -11.69 2.43
N GLU A 10 5.59 -11.90 3.67
CA GLU A 10 4.17 -12.12 3.95
C GLU A 10 3.41 -10.83 3.60
N VAL A 11 2.93 -10.75 2.36
CA VAL A 11 2.13 -9.64 1.88
C VAL A 11 0.73 -9.82 2.48
N PRO A 12 0.17 -8.78 3.15
CA PRO A 12 -1.19 -8.85 3.65
C PRO A 12 -2.18 -9.20 2.54
N SER A 13 -3.29 -9.83 2.89
CA SER A 13 -4.44 -9.89 1.99
C SER A 13 -4.95 -8.49 1.66
N VAL A 14 -5.70 -8.37 0.56
CA VAL A 14 -6.35 -7.10 0.16
C VAL A 14 -7.24 -6.56 1.30
N GLU A 15 -7.91 -7.45 2.02
CA GLU A 15 -8.79 -7.04 3.12
C GLU A 15 -7.99 -6.56 4.33
N GLU A 16 -6.92 -7.26 4.71
CA GLU A 16 -5.98 -6.78 5.74
C GLU A 16 -5.35 -5.45 5.36
N ALA A 17 -4.99 -5.25 4.09
CA ALA A 17 -4.45 -3.98 3.61
C ALA A 17 -5.44 -2.82 3.75
N LYS A 18 -6.73 -3.05 3.48
CA LYS A 18 -7.78 -2.04 3.73
C LYS A 18 -7.93 -1.73 5.21
N ILE A 19 -7.89 -2.75 6.07
CA ILE A 19 -7.96 -2.56 7.53
C ILE A 19 -6.75 -1.76 8.01
N ILE A 20 -5.54 -2.10 7.56
CA ILE A 20 -4.31 -1.37 7.89
C ILE A 20 -4.40 0.09 7.43
N LEU A 21 -4.91 0.34 6.22
CA LEU A 21 -5.07 1.69 5.69
C LEU A 21 -6.11 2.50 6.49
N ASP A 22 -7.22 1.87 6.88
CA ASP A 22 -8.26 2.47 7.74
C ASP A 22 -7.71 2.79 9.14
N GLU A 23 -6.98 1.87 9.77
CA GLU A 23 -6.31 2.12 11.06
C GLU A 23 -5.25 3.23 10.95
N GLY A 24 -4.49 3.27 9.86
CA GLY A 24 -3.58 4.37 9.54
C GLY A 24 -4.31 5.71 9.43
N SER A 25 -5.51 5.73 8.84
CA SER A 25 -6.33 6.94 8.70
C SER A 25 -6.79 7.49 10.05
N LYS A 26 -7.09 6.61 11.02
CA LYS A 26 -7.49 7.00 12.39
C LYS A 26 -6.34 7.65 13.14
N LEU A 27 -5.11 7.16 12.94
CA LEU A 27 -3.91 7.70 13.57
C LEU A 27 -3.42 8.99 12.90
N ASN A 28 -3.62 9.11 11.59
CA ASN A 28 -3.15 10.22 10.79
C ASN A 28 -4.14 10.53 9.66
N PRO A 29 -5.20 11.32 9.90
CA PRO A 29 -6.18 11.63 8.87
C PRO A 29 -5.61 12.55 7.79
N GLY A 30 -5.95 12.31 6.52
CA GLY A 30 -5.58 13.19 5.42
C GLY A 30 -5.71 12.56 4.04
N LEU A 31 -5.41 13.36 3.00
CA LEU A 31 -5.54 12.96 1.59
C LEU A 31 -4.63 11.80 1.16
N TRP A 32 -3.66 11.43 1.99
CA TRP A 32 -2.75 10.32 1.69
C TRP A 32 -3.48 8.96 1.64
N ILE A 33 -4.64 8.83 2.31
CA ILE A 33 -5.47 7.62 2.27
C ILE A 33 -5.98 7.35 0.87
N ASP A 34 -6.67 8.34 0.28
CA ASP A 34 -7.18 8.25 -1.09
C ASP A 34 -6.04 8.10 -2.09
N HIS A 35 -4.95 8.87 -1.90
CA HIS A 35 -3.75 8.73 -2.72
C HIS A 35 -3.23 7.28 -2.73
N SER A 36 -3.04 6.69 -1.56
CA SER A 36 -2.55 5.32 -1.43
C SER A 36 -3.53 4.30 -2.03
N PHE A 37 -4.83 4.47 -1.79
CA PHE A 37 -5.85 3.58 -2.36
C PHE A 37 -5.87 3.63 -3.90
N TYR A 38 -5.86 4.81 -4.50
CA TYR A 38 -5.85 4.96 -5.95
C TYR A 38 -4.50 4.57 -6.57
N ALA A 39 -3.39 4.79 -5.87
CA ALA A 39 -2.07 4.29 -6.29
C ALA A 39 -2.07 2.75 -6.35
N GLY A 40 -2.64 2.09 -5.35
CA GLY A 40 -2.85 0.63 -5.35
C GLY A 40 -3.72 0.16 -6.52
N GLN A 41 -4.85 0.83 -6.78
CA GLN A 41 -5.70 0.48 -7.93
C GLN A 41 -4.99 0.66 -9.27
N ALA A 42 -4.22 1.74 -9.44
CA ALA A 42 -3.42 1.94 -10.64
C ALA A 42 -2.38 0.82 -10.82
N ALA A 43 -1.69 0.43 -9.75
CA ALA A 43 -0.75 -0.69 -9.77
C ALA A 43 -1.42 -2.03 -10.10
N GLN A 44 -2.62 -2.28 -9.55
CA GLN A 44 -3.42 -3.45 -9.88
C GLN A 44 -3.76 -3.50 -11.38
N LEU A 45 -4.22 -2.39 -11.94
CA LEU A 45 -4.60 -2.31 -13.35
C LEU A 45 -3.41 -2.54 -14.28
N ILE A 46 -2.22 -2.07 -13.91
CA ILE A 46 -0.99 -2.34 -14.67
C ILE A 46 -0.62 -3.83 -14.56
N ALA A 47 -0.64 -4.39 -13.34
CA ALA A 47 -0.28 -5.78 -13.10
C ALA A 47 -1.21 -6.78 -13.80
N ARG A 48 -2.48 -6.44 -14.02
CA ARG A 48 -3.43 -7.24 -14.81
C ARG A 48 -2.98 -7.50 -16.24
N GLU A 49 -2.23 -6.56 -16.83
CA GLU A 49 -1.75 -6.64 -18.20
C GLU A 49 -0.36 -7.32 -18.29
N ASP A 50 0.23 -7.69 -17.16
CA ASP A 50 1.52 -8.36 -17.04
C ASP A 50 1.34 -9.85 -16.68
N ARG A 51 2.13 -10.73 -17.28
CA ARG A 51 2.00 -12.19 -17.08
C ARG A 51 2.74 -12.72 -15.85
N GLU A 52 3.64 -11.93 -15.29
CA GLU A 52 4.51 -12.32 -14.18
C GLU A 52 4.11 -11.65 -12.87
N LEU A 53 3.38 -10.53 -12.93
CA LEU A 53 2.91 -9.80 -11.75
C LEU A 53 1.58 -10.35 -11.21
N ASP A 54 1.47 -10.42 -9.89
CA ASP A 54 0.21 -10.69 -9.20
C ASP A 54 -0.53 -9.37 -8.92
N GLU A 55 -1.74 -9.25 -9.45
CA GLU A 55 -2.57 -8.05 -9.33
C GLU A 55 -2.94 -7.69 -7.88
N ASN A 56 -3.11 -8.68 -7.01
CA ASN A 56 -3.48 -8.47 -5.61
C ASN A 56 -2.27 -8.04 -4.79
N ILE A 57 -1.09 -8.64 -5.05
CA ILE A 57 0.16 -8.19 -4.45
C ILE A 57 0.46 -6.74 -4.86
N ALA A 58 0.29 -6.40 -6.14
CA ALA A 58 0.49 -5.04 -6.63
C ALA A 58 -0.48 -4.04 -5.97
N LEU A 59 -1.75 -4.41 -5.83
CA LEU A 59 -2.76 -3.62 -5.12
C LEU A 59 -2.33 -3.35 -3.67
N VAL A 60 -1.98 -4.40 -2.93
CA VAL A 60 -1.62 -4.31 -1.50
C VAL A 60 -0.38 -3.46 -1.29
N LEU A 61 0.68 -3.71 -2.07
CA LEU A 61 1.92 -2.95 -1.94
C LEU A 61 1.71 -1.47 -2.32
N GLY A 62 0.89 -1.18 -3.33
CA GLY A 62 0.53 0.19 -3.68
C GLY A 62 -0.32 0.88 -2.60
N MET A 63 -1.28 0.18 -2.00
CA MET A 63 -2.07 0.71 -0.87
C MET A 63 -1.23 1.01 0.37
N LEU A 64 -0.17 0.24 0.62
CA LEU A 64 0.61 0.33 1.85
C LEU A 64 1.97 1.04 1.68
N HIS A 65 2.30 1.53 0.48
CA HIS A 65 3.62 2.12 0.20
C HIS A 65 3.97 3.31 1.11
N ASP A 66 2.96 4.09 1.48
CA ASP A 66 3.09 5.33 2.28
C ASP A 66 2.64 5.14 3.74
N ILE A 67 2.42 3.91 4.22
CA ILE A 67 1.82 3.65 5.55
C ILE A 67 2.65 4.19 6.72
N TRP A 68 3.96 4.32 6.56
CA TRP A 68 4.88 4.85 7.58
C TRP A 68 5.05 6.38 7.52
N LYS A 69 4.31 7.07 6.65
CA LYS A 69 4.43 8.52 6.46
C LYS A 69 3.99 9.27 7.70
N LYS A 70 4.97 9.60 8.55
CA LYS A 70 4.81 10.58 9.62
C LYS A 70 4.57 11.93 8.96
N ILE A 71 3.42 12.56 9.21
CA ILE A 71 3.31 14.01 9.02
C ILE A 71 4.28 14.61 10.04
N TRP A 72 5.46 15.01 9.59
CA TRP A 72 6.20 16.01 10.34
C TRP A 72 5.29 17.23 10.30
N SER A 73 4.68 17.57 11.44
CA SER A 73 3.91 18.79 11.55
C SER A 73 4.82 19.92 11.11
N ASN A 74 4.60 20.47 9.92
CA ASN A 74 5.19 21.74 9.56
C ASN A 74 4.59 22.75 10.54
N LYS A 75 5.32 22.97 11.63
CA LYS A 75 5.31 24.21 12.39
C LYS A 75 5.80 25.31 11.46
N HIS A 76 4.96 25.70 10.52
CA HIS A 76 5.06 27.00 9.89
C HIS A 76 3.65 27.56 9.87
N GLU A 77 3.26 28.09 11.04
CA GLU A 77 2.47 29.30 11.11
C GLU A 77 3.05 30.29 10.09
N THR A 78 2.25 30.64 9.09
CA THR A 78 2.32 31.90 8.36
C THR A 78 0.89 32.35 8.12
#